data_AF-A0A7C5N657-F1
#
_entry.id   AF-A0A7C5N657-F1
#
_cell.length_a   1.000
_cell.length_b   1.000
_cell.length_c   1.000
_cell.angle_alpha   90.00
_cell.angle_beta   90.00
_cell.angle_gamma   90.00
#
_symmetry.space_group_name_H-M   'P 1'
#
loop_
_entity.id
_entity.type
_entity.pdbx_description
1 polymer ?
#
loop_
_entity_poly.entity_id
_entity_poly.type
_entity_poly.pdbx_seq_one_letter_code
_entity_poly.pdbx_strand_id
1 'polypeptide(L)'
;MRQLTSRGGTEPDAAALASALRRASGATISFGDDERGRCDQKALVDLASRLSIVRPKRPFAHIYERSARVVLAGADGSDVVVVNDGSLCRRDWTSCADTTEPQKVLGWFVDHGVPELLAGWELGHGPGSTARRRAWRRGMPKGLRWPWRKAFEQLADESFDSDGLRARLERKLGKEGAILALLRWYGFGDEPLSHRPGYEELPRRILSGFGFDPVVRAPVGAEDQSVLAGSARHLLGAAPLSEGLGEVVWGLPRDHHDRLIEAARTRFGERTAARLALELRPAPLQLPPGFDLVGRSRSSQFTHVVSDGEAVYALDGNEVVRLAHGESEVVTWQFDRSSPLAVVEGDVVVQRNGKALRMTGDGAEVTVADTGEFVAPRTSRPVSAWPHLDVISIPGGEAVIRRRESDVTAS
;
A
#
# COMPACT_ATOMS: atom_id res chain seq x y z
N MET A 1 -21.14 -5.52 16.97
CA MET A 1 -19.93 -4.69 16.84
C MET A 1 -19.91 -3.69 17.97
N ARG A 2 -18.94 -3.76 18.89
CA ARG A 2 -18.79 -2.78 19.98
C ARG A 2 -18.15 -1.52 19.41
N GLN A 3 -18.80 -0.37 19.60
CA GLN A 3 -18.18 0.94 19.41
C GLN A 3 -16.95 1.03 20.33
N LEU A 4 -15.75 1.14 19.75
CA LEU A 4 -14.58 1.67 20.43
C LEU A 4 -14.80 3.18 20.60
N THR A 5 -15.59 3.56 21.60
CA THR A 5 -15.57 4.94 22.07
C THR A 5 -14.26 5.14 22.82
N SER A 6 -13.37 5.98 22.30
CA SER A 6 -12.13 6.41 22.97
C SER A 6 -12.47 7.31 24.17
N ARG A 7 -13.09 6.72 25.21
CA ARG A 7 -13.19 7.33 26.53
C ARG A 7 -11.88 7.07 27.27
N GLY A 8 -10.93 7.99 27.12
CA GLY A 8 -9.70 8.01 27.90
C GLY A 8 -8.43 8.24 27.09
N GLY A 9 -8.38 9.28 26.26
CA GLY A 9 -7.10 9.72 25.70
C GLY A 9 -6.26 10.34 26.81
N THR A 10 -5.28 9.62 27.34
CA THR A 10 -4.20 10.21 28.13
C THR A 10 -3.52 11.29 27.28
N GLU A 11 -3.11 12.40 27.91
CA GLU A 11 -2.37 13.45 27.20
C GLU A 11 -1.18 12.84 26.42
N PRO A 12 -0.87 13.35 25.21
CA PRO A 12 0.29 12.87 24.47
C PRO A 12 1.54 13.03 25.32
N ASP A 13 2.09 11.92 25.81
CA ASP A 13 3.26 11.92 26.67
C ASP A 13 4.53 11.95 25.83
N ALA A 14 4.93 13.18 25.54
CA ALA A 14 6.18 13.58 24.94
C ALA A 14 7.40 12.86 25.55
N ALA A 15 7.43 12.74 26.87
CA ALA A 15 8.52 12.11 27.60
C ALA A 15 8.48 10.58 27.43
N ALA A 16 7.29 9.97 27.40
CA ALA A 16 7.13 8.56 27.08
C ALA A 16 7.65 8.22 25.68
N LEU A 17 7.39 9.08 24.69
CA LEU A 17 7.89 8.88 23.31
C LEU A 17 9.42 8.94 23.24
N ALA A 18 10.01 9.99 23.80
CA ALA A 18 11.47 10.16 23.84
C ALA A 18 12.15 9.04 24.66
N SER A 19 11.53 8.62 25.76
CA SER A 19 11.99 7.51 26.59
C SER A 19 11.95 6.18 25.83
N ALA A 20 10.90 5.96 25.04
CA ALA A 20 10.78 4.76 24.24
C ALA A 20 11.84 4.73 23.11
N LEU A 21 12.09 5.84 22.41
CA LEU A 21 13.19 5.94 21.43
C LEU A 21 14.56 5.64 22.04
N ARG A 22 14.82 6.11 23.27
CA ARG A 22 16.09 5.87 23.97
C ARG A 22 16.30 4.43 24.42
N ARG A 23 15.21 3.67 24.59
CA ARG A 23 15.21 2.25 25.00
C ARG A 23 15.25 1.29 23.81
N ALA A 24 14.73 1.69 22.66
CA ALA A 24 14.81 0.91 21.44
C ALA A 24 16.29 0.76 21.02
N SER A 25 16.92 -0.36 21.36
CA SER A 25 18.27 -0.70 20.90
C SER A 25 18.19 -1.65 19.72
N GLY A 26 19.10 -1.48 18.74
CA GLY A 26 19.13 -2.31 17.54
C GLY A 26 17.87 -2.18 16.68
N ALA A 27 17.27 -0.99 16.66
CA ALA A 27 15.99 -0.82 15.98
C ALA A 27 16.14 -0.98 14.47
N THR A 28 15.23 -1.71 13.84
CA THR A 28 15.18 -1.82 12.39
C THR A 28 14.35 -0.68 11.82
N ILE A 29 14.86 -0.02 10.77
CA ILE A 29 14.07 0.91 9.95
C ILE A 29 13.45 0.10 8.82
N SER A 30 12.13 0.08 8.74
CA SER A 30 11.43 -0.39 7.53
C SER A 30 10.68 0.75 6.85
N PHE A 31 10.56 0.72 5.53
CA PHE A 31 9.67 1.59 4.76
C PHE A 31 8.67 0.73 3.98
N GLY A 32 7.40 0.77 4.39
CA GLY A 32 6.46 -0.29 4.00
C GLY A 32 6.95 -1.65 4.51
N ASP A 33 7.07 -2.62 3.62
CA ASP A 33 7.54 -3.99 3.93
C ASP A 33 9.06 -4.17 3.74
N ASP A 34 9.78 -3.14 3.26
CA ASP A 34 11.23 -3.21 3.03
C ASP A 34 12.02 -2.80 4.26
N GLU A 35 12.84 -3.70 4.82
CA GLU A 35 13.89 -3.34 5.78
C GLU A 35 14.99 -2.53 5.08
N ARG A 36 15.23 -1.31 5.57
CA ARG A 36 16.17 -0.34 4.99
C ARG A 36 17.48 -0.25 5.76
N GLY A 37 17.49 -0.64 7.03
CA GLY A 37 18.70 -0.67 7.82
C GLY A 37 18.43 -0.86 9.31
N ARG A 38 19.51 -0.85 10.10
CA ARG A 38 19.45 -0.91 11.56
C ARG A 38 20.08 0.34 12.15
N CYS A 39 19.46 0.83 13.20
CA CYS A 39 19.92 1.96 13.99
C CYS A 39 20.52 1.47 15.30
N ASP A 40 21.69 2.02 15.63
CA ASP A 40 22.23 1.88 16.98
C ASP A 40 21.51 2.84 17.95
N GLN A 41 21.76 2.62 19.24
CA GLN A 41 21.16 3.44 20.30
C GLN A 41 21.58 4.92 20.20
N LYS A 42 22.79 5.20 19.70
CA LYS A 42 23.30 6.56 19.56
C LYS A 42 22.50 7.34 18.51
N ALA A 43 22.19 6.72 17.38
CA ALA A 43 21.37 7.31 16.32
C ALA A 43 19.96 7.62 16.80
N LEU A 44 19.38 6.76 17.65
CA LEU A 44 18.02 6.95 18.20
C LEU A 44 17.98 8.01 19.31
N VAL A 45 19.06 8.13 20.11
CA VAL A 45 19.23 9.24 21.04
C VAL A 45 19.37 10.58 20.28
N ASP A 46 20.12 10.60 19.18
CA ASP A 46 20.23 11.77 18.31
C ASP A 46 18.86 12.16 17.74
N LEU A 47 18.10 11.20 17.18
CA LEU A 47 16.74 11.43 16.71
C LEU A 47 15.83 11.98 17.81
N ALA A 48 15.84 11.38 19.00
CA ALA A 48 15.06 11.83 20.14
C ALA A 48 15.42 13.26 20.60
N SER A 49 16.69 13.67 20.44
CA SER A 49 17.14 15.02 20.80
C SER A 49 16.65 16.10 19.83
N ARG A 50 16.30 15.73 18.60
CA ARG A 50 15.75 16.63 17.58
C ARG A 50 14.24 16.88 17.76
N LEU A 51 13.62 16.26 18.76
CA LEU A 51 12.19 16.37 19.03
C LEU A 51 11.91 17.57 19.92
N SER A 52 11.38 18.62 19.31
CA SER A 52 10.75 19.72 20.06
C SER A 52 9.25 19.48 20.04
N ILE A 53 8.73 18.97 21.15
CA ILE A 53 7.39 18.39 21.20
C ILE A 53 6.35 19.49 21.34
N VAL A 54 5.54 19.68 20.31
CA VAL A 54 4.42 20.62 20.31
C VAL A 54 3.13 19.85 20.56
N ARG A 55 2.29 20.35 21.49
CA ARG A 55 0.94 19.81 21.67
C ARG A 55 0.18 19.94 20.33
N PRO A 56 -0.34 18.85 19.76
CA PRO A 56 -1.07 18.93 18.51
C PRO A 56 -2.29 19.85 18.71
N LYS A 57 -2.49 20.82 17.81
CA LYS A 57 -3.60 21.78 17.92
C LYS A 57 -4.98 21.12 17.76
N ARG A 58 -5.04 19.86 17.31
CA ARG A 58 -6.26 19.07 17.11
C ARG A 58 -5.97 17.60 17.49
N PRO A 59 -6.95 16.85 18.02
CA PRO A 59 -6.79 15.42 18.24
C PRO A 59 -6.40 14.74 16.93
N PHE A 60 -5.40 13.85 16.98
CA PHE A 60 -4.93 13.08 15.83
C PHE A 60 -6.09 12.19 15.36
N ALA A 61 -6.68 12.56 14.23
CA ALA A 61 -7.77 11.81 13.65
C ALA A 61 -7.21 10.69 12.76
N HIS A 62 -7.87 9.53 12.72
CA HIS A 62 -7.53 8.25 12.07
C HIS A 62 -7.02 8.26 10.60
N ILE A 63 -6.91 9.43 9.95
CA ILE A 63 -6.36 9.55 8.58
C ILE A 63 -4.89 9.12 8.52
N TYR A 64 -4.14 9.32 9.61
CA TYR A 64 -2.71 8.99 9.67
C TYR A 64 -2.43 7.49 9.77
N GLU A 65 -3.38 6.69 10.29
CA GLU A 65 -3.24 5.25 10.49
C GLU A 65 -2.99 4.49 9.19
N ARG A 66 -3.58 4.96 8.08
CA ARG A 66 -3.43 4.35 6.74
C ARG A 66 -2.27 4.91 5.92
N SER A 67 -1.50 5.84 6.48
CA SER A 67 -0.40 6.51 5.78
C SER A 67 0.93 6.34 6.50
N ALA A 68 0.98 5.40 7.44
CA ALA A 68 2.19 4.98 8.11
C ALA A 68 3.27 4.55 7.09
N ARG A 69 4.44 5.20 7.11
CA ARG A 69 5.49 5.01 6.09
C ARG A 69 6.78 4.39 6.59
N VAL A 70 7.16 4.62 7.84
CA VAL A 70 8.38 4.05 8.42
C VAL A 70 8.07 3.44 9.76
N VAL A 71 8.58 2.26 10.05
CA VAL A 71 8.50 1.67 11.39
C VAL A 71 9.91 1.58 11.95
N LEU A 72 10.10 2.06 13.18
CA LEU A 72 11.26 1.75 14.00
C LEU A 72 10.83 0.72 15.05
N ALA A 73 11.19 -0.53 14.83
CA ALA A 73 10.89 -1.61 15.76
C ALA A 73 12.10 -1.85 16.67
N GLY A 74 11.96 -1.64 17.99
CA GLY A 74 12.99 -2.01 18.96
C GLY A 74 13.11 -3.53 19.11
N ALA A 75 14.30 -4.03 19.47
CA ALA A 75 14.54 -5.47 19.64
C ALA A 75 13.71 -6.12 20.77
N ASP A 76 13.14 -5.32 21.68
CA ASP A 76 12.26 -5.73 22.77
C ASP A 76 10.76 -5.70 22.40
N GLY A 77 10.44 -5.46 21.13
CA GLY A 77 9.07 -5.26 20.67
C GLY A 77 8.48 -3.90 21.05
N SER A 78 9.28 -2.97 21.59
CA SER A 78 8.85 -1.59 21.79
C SER A 78 8.80 -0.87 20.44
N ASP A 79 7.62 -0.84 19.84
CA ASP A 79 7.41 -0.19 18.55
C ASP A 79 7.25 1.32 18.74
N VAL A 80 8.29 2.05 18.36
CA VAL A 80 8.30 3.51 18.42
C VAL A 80 8.47 4.06 17.03
N VAL A 81 7.31 4.21 16.42
CA VAL A 81 6.93 5.36 15.62
C VAL A 81 6.93 5.25 14.12
N VAL A 82 5.78 5.70 13.60
CA VAL A 82 5.62 6.06 12.21
C VAL A 82 5.58 7.56 11.96
N VAL A 83 6.50 8.04 11.10
CA VAL A 83 6.62 9.45 10.74
C VAL A 83 6.00 9.75 9.39
N ASN A 84 4.82 10.37 9.43
CA ASN A 84 4.40 11.27 8.36
C ASN A 84 4.90 12.68 8.63
N ASP A 85 4.88 13.55 7.62
CA ASP A 85 5.07 15.02 7.64
C ASP A 85 6.03 15.69 8.67
N GLY A 86 6.94 14.93 9.28
CA GLY A 86 7.79 15.31 10.41
C GLY A 86 7.28 14.86 11.80
N SER A 87 6.04 14.43 11.95
CA SER A 87 5.42 14.04 13.24
C SER A 87 5.69 12.59 13.63
N LEU A 88 5.85 12.30 14.91
CA LEU A 88 6.20 10.98 15.46
C LEU A 88 5.10 10.44 16.38
N CYS A 89 4.48 9.31 16.04
CA CYS A 89 3.43 8.63 16.83
C CYS A 89 3.78 7.20 17.24
N ARG A 90 3.59 6.78 18.50
CA ARG A 90 3.67 5.35 18.91
C ARG A 90 2.75 4.48 18.04
N ARG A 91 3.09 3.20 17.86
CA ARG A 91 2.34 2.25 17.01
C ARG A 91 0.88 2.11 17.43
N ASP A 92 0.60 2.20 18.72
CA ASP A 92 -0.75 2.14 19.29
C ASP A 92 -1.53 3.46 19.20
N TRP A 93 -0.94 4.50 18.58
CA TRP A 93 -1.49 5.85 18.43
C TRP A 93 -1.82 6.57 19.75
N THR A 94 -1.40 6.02 20.89
CA THR A 94 -1.68 6.59 22.21
C THR A 94 -0.84 7.83 22.50
N SER A 95 0.23 8.06 21.75
CA SER A 95 1.12 9.20 21.94
C SER A 95 1.70 9.64 20.60
N CYS A 96 1.55 10.92 20.29
CA CYS A 96 2.08 11.55 19.09
C CYS A 96 2.72 12.89 19.45
N ALA A 97 3.80 13.23 18.76
CA ALA A 97 4.53 14.48 18.89
C ALA A 97 4.76 15.11 17.51
N ASP A 98 4.37 16.37 17.36
CA ASP A 98 4.86 17.19 16.27
C ASP A 98 6.26 17.71 16.64
N THR A 99 7.12 17.90 15.64
CA THR A 99 8.41 18.58 15.79
C THR A 99 8.32 20.01 15.28
N THR A 100 8.97 20.95 15.96
CA THR A 100 9.12 22.33 15.46
C THR A 100 10.04 22.41 14.24
N GLU A 101 10.89 21.40 14.03
CA GLU A 101 11.88 21.34 12.97
C GLU A 101 11.72 20.05 12.13
N PRO A 102 10.60 19.89 11.40
CA PRO A 102 10.29 18.66 10.65
C PRO A 102 11.37 18.27 9.66
N GLN A 103 12.06 19.25 9.08
CA GLN A 103 13.17 19.03 8.15
C GLN A 103 14.37 18.32 8.80
N LYS A 104 14.67 18.56 10.10
CA LYS A 104 15.79 17.90 10.78
C LYS A 104 15.50 16.43 11.09
N VAL A 105 14.23 16.12 11.40
CA VAL A 105 13.76 14.74 11.60
C VAL A 105 13.74 14.00 10.26
N LEU A 106 13.18 14.62 9.22
CA LEU A 106 13.14 14.03 7.88
C LEU A 106 14.53 13.85 7.27
N GLY A 107 15.44 14.81 7.48
CA GLY A 107 16.84 14.72 7.07
C GLY A 107 17.56 13.55 7.74
N TRP A 108 17.29 13.30 9.03
CA TRP A 108 17.83 12.11 9.70
C TRP A 108 17.38 10.81 9.01
N PHE A 109 16.12 10.70 8.57
CA PHE A 109 15.66 9.52 7.81
C PHE A 109 16.31 9.40 6.42
N VAL A 110 16.62 10.52 5.77
CA VAL A 110 17.39 10.52 4.51
C VAL A 110 18.78 9.94 4.76
N ASP A 111 19.46 10.38 5.82
CA ASP A 111 20.79 9.88 6.20
C ASP A 111 20.79 8.37 6.52
N HIS A 112 19.62 7.80 6.81
CA HIS A 112 19.42 6.37 7.11
C HIS A 112 18.65 5.63 6.00
N GLY A 113 18.71 6.12 4.75
CA GLY A 113 18.27 5.37 3.58
C GLY A 113 16.78 5.45 3.27
N VAL A 114 16.07 6.46 3.78
CA VAL A 114 14.65 6.73 3.48
C VAL A 114 14.44 8.16 2.93
N PRO A 115 15.04 8.50 1.77
CA PRO A 115 14.90 9.83 1.16
C PRO A 115 13.45 10.20 0.79
N GLU A 116 12.58 9.22 0.59
CA GLU A 116 11.20 9.39 0.16
C GLU A 116 10.35 10.20 1.16
N LEU A 117 10.71 10.16 2.45
CA LEU A 117 9.97 10.91 3.49
C LEU A 117 10.13 12.41 3.33
N LEU A 118 11.35 12.88 3.04
CA LEU A 118 11.66 14.29 2.81
C LEU A 118 11.05 14.75 1.48
N ALA A 119 11.24 13.99 0.41
CA ALA A 119 10.64 14.28 -0.89
C ALA A 119 9.11 14.43 -0.79
N GLY A 120 8.44 13.50 -0.10
CA GLY A 120 7.01 13.58 0.16
C GLY A 120 6.59 14.79 1.01
N TRP A 121 7.46 15.27 1.91
CA TRP A 121 7.17 16.46 2.71
C TRP A 121 7.34 17.74 1.90
N GLU A 122 8.40 17.85 1.11
CA GLU A 122 8.65 18.96 0.19
C GLU A 122 7.56 19.08 -0.88
N LEU A 123 6.98 17.97 -1.33
CA LEU A 123 5.78 18.00 -2.17
C LEU A 123 4.58 18.67 -1.45
N GLY A 124 4.37 18.40 -0.16
CA GLY A 124 3.26 18.96 0.62
C GLY A 124 3.49 20.36 1.18
N HIS A 125 4.75 20.75 1.41
CA HIS A 125 5.14 21.95 2.18
C HIS A 125 6.16 22.84 1.47
N GLY A 126 6.82 22.34 0.44
CA GLY A 126 7.85 23.08 -0.29
C GLY A 126 7.31 24.22 -1.15
N PRO A 127 8.23 24.97 -1.80
CA PRO A 127 7.89 26.04 -2.73
C PRO A 127 7.00 25.49 -3.85
N GLY A 128 5.76 25.97 -3.94
CA GLY A 128 4.77 25.50 -4.91
C GLY A 128 3.63 24.66 -4.33
N SER A 129 3.74 24.13 -3.10
CA SER A 129 2.66 23.36 -2.46
C SER A 129 1.33 24.14 -2.40
N THR A 130 1.39 25.43 -2.09
CA THR A 130 0.21 26.31 -2.09
C THR A 130 -0.37 26.51 -3.49
N ALA A 131 0.47 26.65 -4.51
CA ALA A 131 0.02 26.79 -5.89
C ALA A 131 -0.65 25.49 -6.38
N ARG A 132 -0.06 24.33 -6.06
CA ARG A 132 -0.61 23.00 -6.36
C ARG A 132 -1.95 22.77 -5.65
N ARG A 133 -2.03 23.03 -4.34
CA ARG A 133 -3.31 23.01 -3.59
C ARG A 133 -4.37 23.95 -4.16
N ARG A 134 -3.98 25.11 -4.70
CA ARG A 134 -4.93 26.03 -5.37
C ARG A 134 -5.37 25.47 -6.71
N ALA A 135 -4.46 24.93 -7.52
CA ALA A 135 -4.78 24.28 -8.79
C ALA A 135 -5.76 23.11 -8.60
N TRP A 136 -5.46 22.21 -7.65
CA TRP A 136 -6.33 21.10 -7.30
C TRP A 136 -7.72 21.55 -6.84
N ARG A 137 -7.81 22.57 -5.96
CA ARG A 137 -9.09 23.15 -5.53
C ARG A 137 -9.89 23.78 -6.66
N ARG A 138 -9.22 24.34 -7.69
CA ARG A 138 -9.91 24.88 -8.86
C ARG A 138 -10.56 23.78 -9.70
N GLY A 139 -9.92 22.62 -9.80
CA GLY A 139 -10.42 21.43 -10.50
C GLY A 139 -11.62 20.74 -9.84
N MET A 140 -11.93 21.08 -8.58
CA MET A 140 -13.04 20.50 -7.84
C MET A 140 -14.40 20.75 -8.52
N PRO A 141 -15.26 19.72 -8.66
CA PRO A 141 -16.61 19.88 -9.18
C PRO A 141 -17.39 20.94 -8.40
N LYS A 142 -18.07 21.84 -9.10
CA LYS A 142 -18.79 22.97 -8.47
C LYS A 142 -19.77 22.53 -7.37
N GLY A 143 -20.34 21.33 -7.47
CA GLY A 143 -21.25 20.75 -6.47
C GLY A 143 -20.60 20.42 -5.11
N LEU A 144 -19.27 20.34 -5.05
CA LEU A 144 -18.52 19.95 -3.85
C LEU A 144 -17.76 21.12 -3.18
N ARG A 145 -17.69 22.30 -3.82
CA ARG A 145 -16.90 23.47 -3.36
C ARG A 145 -17.29 24.06 -1.99
N TRP A 146 -18.47 23.75 -1.49
CA TRP A 146 -18.92 24.17 -0.17
C TRP A 146 -18.76 23.06 0.89
N PRO A 147 -19.26 21.82 0.68
CA PRO A 147 -19.13 20.77 1.68
C PRO A 147 -17.69 20.28 1.88
N TRP A 148 -16.75 20.49 0.92
CA TRP A 148 -15.42 19.89 1.01
C TRP A 148 -14.60 20.29 2.24
N ARG A 149 -14.74 21.51 2.79
CA ARG A 149 -13.95 21.90 3.98
C ARG A 149 -14.33 21.04 5.18
N LYS A 150 -15.64 20.91 5.41
CA LYS A 150 -16.20 20.08 6.48
C LYS A 150 -15.91 18.60 6.21
N ALA A 151 -16.11 18.16 4.96
CA ALA A 151 -15.81 16.81 4.52
C ALA A 151 -14.34 16.45 4.75
N PHE A 152 -13.41 17.35 4.44
CA PHE A 152 -11.98 17.15 4.61
C PHE A 152 -11.59 17.02 6.08
N GLU A 153 -12.15 17.85 6.95
CA GLU A 153 -11.97 17.72 8.41
C GLU A 153 -12.57 16.42 8.96
N GLN A 154 -13.57 15.86 8.28
CA GLN A 154 -14.27 14.63 8.63
C GLN A 154 -13.77 13.39 7.87
N LEU A 155 -12.78 13.47 6.97
CA LEU A 155 -12.29 12.29 6.23
C LEU A 155 -11.70 11.20 7.16
N ALA A 156 -11.30 11.61 8.36
CA ALA A 156 -10.86 10.73 9.43
C ALA A 156 -11.99 9.93 10.08
N ASP A 157 -13.20 10.45 9.97
CA ASP A 157 -14.39 9.93 10.61
C ASP A 157 -14.96 8.84 9.70
N GLU A 158 -15.12 7.63 10.24
CA GLU A 158 -15.76 6.53 9.53
C GLU A 158 -17.22 6.85 9.19
N SER A 159 -17.85 7.79 9.89
CA SER A 159 -19.20 8.30 9.60
C SER A 159 -19.25 9.32 8.45
N PHE A 160 -18.13 9.56 7.77
CA PHE A 160 -18.07 10.46 6.63
C PHE A 160 -19.00 9.99 5.49
N ASP A 161 -20.04 10.78 5.22
CA ASP A 161 -21.05 10.49 4.20
C ASP A 161 -20.54 10.75 2.76
N SER A 162 -19.66 9.87 2.28
CA SER A 162 -19.21 9.87 0.87
C SER A 162 -20.36 9.61 -0.10
N ASP A 163 -21.37 8.86 0.34
CA ASP A 163 -22.52 8.46 -0.46
C ASP A 163 -23.47 9.64 -0.74
N GLY A 164 -23.69 10.51 0.24
CA GLY A 164 -24.44 11.75 0.07
C GLY A 164 -23.76 12.70 -0.92
N LEU A 165 -22.41 12.78 -0.91
CA LEU A 165 -21.66 13.56 -1.90
C LEU A 165 -21.72 12.95 -3.29
N ARG A 166 -21.63 11.61 -3.40
CA ARG A 166 -21.83 10.86 -4.64
C ARG A 166 -23.22 11.16 -5.23
N ALA A 167 -24.28 10.92 -4.46
CA ALA A 167 -25.66 11.13 -4.88
C ALA A 167 -25.94 12.58 -5.30
N ARG A 168 -25.31 13.56 -4.64
CA ARG A 168 -25.40 14.97 -5.02
C ARG A 168 -24.77 15.26 -6.38
N LEU A 169 -23.62 14.66 -6.68
CA LEU A 169 -22.98 14.80 -7.99
C LEU A 169 -23.79 14.11 -9.08
N GLU A 170 -24.24 12.88 -8.83
CA GLU A 170 -25.07 12.10 -9.76
C GLU A 170 -26.35 12.84 -10.13
N ARG A 171 -27.07 13.41 -9.14
CA ARG A 171 -28.29 14.20 -9.40
C ARG A 171 -28.05 15.39 -10.33
N LYS A 172 -26.84 15.97 -10.29
CA LYS A 172 -26.52 17.19 -11.05
C LYS A 172 -25.94 16.90 -12.42
N LEU A 173 -25.16 15.82 -12.57
CA LEU A 173 -24.34 15.56 -13.75
C LEU A 173 -24.67 14.22 -14.43
N GLY A 174 -25.57 13.42 -13.86
CA GLY A 174 -25.70 12.00 -14.18
C GLY A 174 -24.54 11.18 -13.61
N LYS A 175 -24.66 9.84 -13.65
CA LYS A 175 -23.64 8.91 -13.14
C LYS A 175 -22.30 9.09 -13.85
N GLU A 176 -22.31 9.01 -15.17
CA GLU A 176 -21.11 9.14 -16.01
C GLU A 176 -20.46 10.52 -15.89
N GLY A 177 -21.27 11.59 -15.97
CA GLY A 177 -20.77 12.95 -15.80
C GLY A 177 -20.17 13.22 -14.41
N ALA A 178 -20.71 12.58 -13.36
CA ALA A 178 -20.13 12.63 -12.02
C ALA A 178 -18.77 11.92 -11.95
N ILE A 179 -18.67 10.71 -12.51
CA ILE A 179 -17.41 9.95 -12.59
C ILE A 179 -16.35 10.76 -13.34
N LEU A 180 -16.67 11.26 -14.55
CA LEU A 180 -15.74 12.06 -15.36
C LEU A 180 -15.29 13.33 -14.63
N ALA A 181 -16.19 14.02 -13.92
CA ALA A 181 -15.84 15.20 -13.15
C ALA A 181 -14.92 14.88 -11.96
N LEU A 182 -15.12 13.73 -11.31
CA LEU A 182 -14.27 13.26 -10.22
C LEU A 182 -12.90 12.79 -10.73
N LEU A 183 -12.85 12.05 -11.85
CA LEU A 183 -11.59 11.67 -12.49
C LEU A 183 -10.80 12.90 -12.91
N ARG A 184 -11.44 13.88 -13.58
CA ARG A 184 -10.82 15.17 -13.90
C ARG A 184 -10.21 15.83 -12.66
N TRP A 185 -10.96 15.87 -11.56
CA TRP A 185 -10.48 16.45 -10.31
C TRP A 185 -9.31 15.68 -9.72
N TYR A 186 -9.37 14.34 -9.76
CA TYR A 186 -8.34 13.46 -9.25
C TYR A 186 -7.02 13.57 -10.06
N GLY A 187 -7.12 13.78 -11.38
CA GLY A 187 -5.98 14.01 -12.27
C GLY A 187 -5.23 15.34 -12.04
N PHE A 188 -5.85 16.31 -11.36
CA PHE A 188 -5.16 17.54 -10.95
C PHE A 188 -4.19 17.32 -9.78
N GLY A 189 -4.25 16.19 -9.07
CA GLY A 189 -3.30 15.90 -8.00
C GLY A 189 -1.87 15.70 -8.52
N ASP A 190 -0.89 15.78 -7.64
CA ASP A 190 0.50 15.99 -8.05
C ASP A 190 1.23 14.71 -8.48
N GLU A 191 0.95 13.56 -7.84
CA GLU A 191 1.40 12.24 -8.28
C GLU A 191 0.39 11.14 -7.87
N PRO A 192 0.29 10.04 -8.63
CA PRO A 192 -0.61 8.95 -8.27
C PRO A 192 -0.27 8.28 -6.94
N LEU A 193 1.00 8.36 -6.55
CA LEU A 193 1.57 7.75 -5.35
C LEU A 193 2.08 8.80 -4.35
N SER A 194 1.80 10.09 -4.57
CA SER A 194 1.89 11.05 -3.47
C SER A 194 0.76 10.71 -2.51
N HIS A 195 0.95 9.75 -1.60
CA HIS A 195 0.04 9.46 -0.47
C HIS A 195 -0.05 10.64 0.53
N ARG A 196 0.19 11.86 0.05
CA ARG A 196 0.18 13.14 0.72
C ARG A 196 -0.44 14.09 -0.27
N PRO A 197 -1.76 14.06 -0.34
CA PRO A 197 -2.50 14.63 0.78
C PRO A 197 -3.86 13.99 1.03
N GLY A 198 -4.32 14.01 2.28
CA GLY A 198 -5.71 13.63 2.59
C GLY A 198 -6.75 14.36 1.73
N TYR A 199 -6.40 15.48 1.07
CA TYR A 199 -7.36 16.18 0.22
C TYR A 199 -7.68 15.38 -1.05
N GLU A 200 -6.75 14.55 -1.53
CA GLU A 200 -6.95 13.67 -2.68
C GLU A 200 -7.68 12.36 -2.32
N GLU A 201 -7.84 12.05 -1.03
CA GLU A 201 -8.60 10.90 -0.55
C GLU A 201 -10.11 11.05 -0.82
N LEU A 202 -10.61 12.29 -0.77
CA LEU A 202 -12.03 12.56 -0.99
C LEU A 202 -12.53 12.13 -2.37
N PRO A 203 -11.95 12.56 -3.51
CA PRO A 203 -12.39 12.07 -4.82
C PRO A 203 -12.25 10.56 -4.94
N ARG A 204 -11.21 9.94 -4.35
CA ARG A 204 -11.02 8.48 -4.35
C ARG A 204 -12.17 7.75 -3.66
N ARG A 205 -12.57 8.19 -2.45
CA ARG A 205 -13.70 7.60 -1.71
C ARG A 205 -15.03 7.76 -2.43
N ILE A 206 -15.26 8.92 -3.03
CA ILE A 206 -16.49 9.14 -3.82
C ILE A 206 -16.47 8.23 -5.06
N LEU A 207 -15.34 8.12 -5.76
CA LEU A 207 -15.16 7.23 -6.92
C LEU A 207 -15.41 5.76 -6.55
N SER A 208 -14.89 5.27 -5.42
CA SER A 208 -15.13 3.88 -4.99
C SER A 208 -16.61 3.56 -4.80
N GLY A 209 -17.43 4.55 -4.45
CA GLY A 209 -18.87 4.39 -4.35
C GLY A 209 -19.57 4.09 -5.68
N PHE A 210 -18.95 4.34 -6.84
CA PHE A 210 -19.55 4.02 -8.14
C PHE A 210 -19.28 2.58 -8.59
N GLY A 211 -18.41 1.86 -7.89
CA GLY A 211 -17.85 0.58 -8.33
C GLY A 211 -16.71 0.75 -9.35
N PHE A 212 -15.82 -0.24 -9.43
CA PHE A 212 -14.62 -0.17 -10.26
C PHE A 212 -14.93 -0.14 -11.76
N ASP A 213 -15.76 -1.06 -12.25
CA ASP A 213 -16.08 -1.18 -13.68
C ASP A 213 -16.68 0.10 -14.30
N PRO A 214 -17.69 0.76 -13.69
CA PRO A 214 -18.19 2.04 -14.19
C PRO A 214 -17.13 3.14 -14.23
N VAL A 215 -16.22 3.16 -13.26
CA VAL A 215 -15.16 4.18 -13.19
C VAL A 215 -14.12 3.97 -14.30
N VAL A 216 -13.77 2.72 -14.59
CA VAL A 216 -12.80 2.37 -15.63
C VAL A 216 -13.36 2.57 -17.03
N ARG A 217 -14.67 2.32 -17.25
CA ARG A 217 -15.31 2.45 -18.57
C ARG A 217 -15.72 3.88 -18.92
N ALA A 218 -16.13 4.70 -17.94
CA ALA A 218 -16.57 6.08 -18.20
C ALA A 218 -15.58 6.95 -19.02
N PRO A 219 -14.24 6.90 -18.82
CA PRO A 219 -13.31 7.70 -19.60
C PRO A 219 -13.03 7.15 -21.01
N VAL A 220 -13.62 6.02 -21.42
CA VAL A 220 -13.44 5.47 -22.76
C VAL A 220 -14.07 6.44 -23.78
N GLY A 221 -13.22 7.02 -24.64
CA GLY A 221 -13.60 8.08 -25.58
C GLY A 221 -13.40 9.51 -25.07
N ALA A 222 -13.08 9.73 -23.80
CA ALA A 222 -12.85 11.08 -23.26
C ALA A 222 -11.54 11.68 -23.79
N GLU A 223 -11.58 12.86 -24.42
CA GLU A 223 -10.39 13.57 -24.94
C GLU A 223 -9.64 14.40 -23.89
N ASP A 224 -10.29 14.66 -22.76
CA ASP A 224 -9.74 15.48 -21.69
C ASP A 224 -8.57 14.79 -20.99
N GLN A 225 -7.36 15.32 -21.18
CA GLN A 225 -6.13 14.84 -20.57
C GLN A 225 -6.18 14.76 -19.04
N SER A 226 -6.93 15.65 -18.38
CA SER A 226 -7.08 15.60 -16.92
C SER A 226 -7.97 14.45 -16.47
N VAL A 227 -8.97 14.07 -17.28
CA VAL A 227 -9.78 12.86 -17.02
C VAL A 227 -8.91 11.61 -17.20
N LEU A 228 -8.13 11.54 -18.28
CA LEU A 228 -7.23 10.43 -18.56
C LEU A 228 -6.15 10.29 -17.48
N ALA A 229 -5.54 11.39 -17.04
CA ALA A 229 -4.58 11.38 -15.93
C ALA A 229 -5.23 10.93 -14.61
N GLY A 230 -6.47 11.33 -14.35
CA GLY A 230 -7.23 10.85 -13.20
C GLY A 230 -7.56 9.36 -13.26
N SER A 231 -7.90 8.85 -14.44
CA SER A 231 -8.16 7.42 -14.68
C SER A 231 -6.89 6.60 -14.49
N ALA A 232 -5.78 7.00 -15.13
CA ALA A 232 -4.45 6.42 -14.95
C ALA A 232 -4.07 6.33 -13.47
N ARG A 233 -4.30 7.42 -12.74
CA ARG A 233 -4.06 7.48 -11.30
C ARG A 233 -4.97 6.55 -10.50
N HIS A 234 -6.24 6.44 -10.86
CA HIS A 234 -7.18 5.53 -10.20
C HIS A 234 -6.74 4.07 -10.36
N LEU A 235 -6.33 3.68 -11.57
CA LEU A 235 -5.82 2.35 -11.88
C LEU A 235 -4.53 2.04 -11.10
N LEU A 236 -3.58 2.96 -11.07
CA LEU A 236 -2.36 2.81 -10.26
C LEU A 236 -2.65 2.69 -8.76
N GLY A 237 -3.70 3.35 -8.26
CA GLY A 237 -4.12 3.24 -6.86
C GLY A 237 -4.87 1.93 -6.54
N ALA A 238 -5.37 1.23 -7.56
CA ALA A 238 -5.95 -0.10 -7.44
C ALA A 238 -4.93 -1.21 -7.73
N ALA A 239 -3.72 -0.85 -8.16
CA ALA A 239 -2.67 -1.80 -8.48
C ALA A 239 -2.07 -2.44 -7.20
N PRO A 240 -1.65 -3.72 -7.26
CA PRO A 240 -1.71 -4.58 -8.43
C PRO A 240 -3.15 -5.01 -8.78
N LEU A 241 -3.46 -5.04 -10.08
CA LEU A 241 -4.80 -5.42 -10.53
C LEU A 241 -5.01 -6.93 -10.34
N SER A 242 -6.00 -7.29 -9.52
CA SER A 242 -6.43 -8.69 -9.40
C SER A 242 -7.07 -9.19 -10.68
N GLU A 243 -7.15 -10.51 -10.89
CA GLU A 243 -7.70 -11.13 -12.10
C GLU A 243 -9.05 -10.52 -12.52
N GLY A 244 -10.01 -10.41 -11.59
CA GLY A 244 -11.33 -9.82 -11.88
C GLY A 244 -11.32 -8.32 -12.17
N LEU A 245 -10.41 -7.54 -11.56
CA LEU A 245 -10.25 -6.12 -11.91
C LEU A 245 -9.50 -5.96 -13.24
N GLY A 246 -8.55 -6.86 -13.49
CA GLY A 246 -7.71 -6.93 -14.68
C GLY A 246 -8.55 -7.20 -15.92
N GLU A 247 -9.51 -8.12 -15.89
CA GLU A 247 -10.39 -8.41 -17.04
C GLU A 247 -11.10 -7.16 -17.56
N VAL A 248 -11.61 -6.32 -16.66
CA VAL A 248 -12.27 -5.05 -17.02
C VAL A 248 -11.29 -4.10 -17.72
N VAL A 249 -10.07 -3.99 -17.19
CA VAL A 249 -9.05 -3.05 -17.66
C VAL A 249 -8.40 -3.54 -18.96
N TRP A 250 -8.05 -4.82 -19.05
CA TRP A 250 -7.42 -5.43 -20.20
C TRP A 250 -8.39 -5.59 -21.37
N GLY A 251 -9.69 -5.67 -21.09
CA GLY A 251 -10.75 -5.63 -22.11
C GLY A 251 -10.99 -4.26 -22.73
N LEU A 252 -10.33 -3.19 -22.27
CA LEU A 252 -10.44 -1.86 -22.88
C LEU A 252 -9.71 -1.79 -24.22
N PRO A 253 -10.12 -0.88 -25.13
CA PRO A 253 -9.40 -0.64 -26.38
C PRO A 253 -7.93 -0.28 -26.17
N ARG A 254 -7.03 -0.82 -27.01
CA ARG A 254 -5.57 -0.60 -26.89
C ARG A 254 -5.17 0.86 -27.00
N ASP A 255 -5.84 1.61 -27.87
CA ASP A 255 -5.65 3.06 -28.02
C ASP A 255 -6.03 3.81 -26.73
N HIS A 256 -7.04 3.33 -25.99
CA HIS A 256 -7.35 3.88 -24.68
C HIS A 256 -6.20 3.65 -23.68
N HIS A 257 -5.58 2.46 -23.68
CA HIS A 257 -4.40 2.21 -22.84
C HIS A 257 -3.25 3.17 -23.18
N ASP A 258 -2.93 3.36 -24.46
CA ASP A 258 -1.87 4.29 -24.89
C ASP A 258 -2.13 5.70 -24.38
N ARG A 259 -3.39 6.15 -24.48
CA ARG A 259 -3.79 7.48 -24.04
C ARG A 259 -3.71 7.65 -22.52
N LEU A 260 -4.01 6.60 -21.74
CA LEU A 260 -3.81 6.60 -20.30
C LEU A 260 -2.32 6.67 -19.92
N ILE A 261 -1.47 5.89 -20.61
CA ILE A 261 -0.01 5.90 -20.41
C ILE A 261 0.57 7.26 -20.74
N GLU A 262 0.18 7.86 -21.88
CA GLU A 262 0.65 9.18 -22.28
C GLU A 262 0.19 10.29 -21.34
N ALA A 263 -1.09 10.25 -20.91
CA ALA A 263 -1.58 11.19 -19.90
C ALA A 263 -0.80 11.05 -18.58
N ALA A 264 -0.47 9.82 -18.17
CA ALA A 264 0.35 9.57 -16.99
C ALA A 264 1.78 10.10 -17.15
N ARG A 265 2.40 9.88 -18.32
CA ARG A 265 3.74 10.40 -18.66
C ARG A 265 3.78 11.91 -18.60
N THR A 266 2.85 12.56 -19.31
CA THR A 266 2.76 14.02 -19.37
C THR A 266 2.50 14.62 -17.99
N ARG A 267 1.63 14.00 -17.17
CA ARG A 267 1.23 14.58 -15.88
C ARG A 267 2.17 14.24 -14.72
N PHE A 268 2.72 13.03 -14.70
CA PHE A 268 3.38 12.42 -13.53
C PHE A 268 4.79 11.86 -13.84
N GLY A 269 5.27 11.97 -15.08
CA GLY A 269 6.61 11.55 -15.50
C GLY A 269 6.73 10.08 -15.92
N GLU A 270 7.90 9.74 -16.46
CA GLU A 270 8.15 8.45 -17.13
C GLU A 270 8.03 7.25 -16.20
N ARG A 271 8.54 7.34 -14.97
CA ARG A 271 8.48 6.24 -13.99
C ARG A 271 7.04 5.80 -13.72
N THR A 272 6.14 6.77 -13.61
CA THR A 272 4.70 6.52 -13.40
C THR A 272 4.07 5.87 -14.63
N ALA A 273 4.40 6.39 -15.82
CA ALA A 273 3.90 5.86 -17.09
C ALA A 273 4.35 4.41 -17.32
N ALA A 274 5.63 4.12 -17.07
CA ALA A 274 6.19 2.78 -17.16
C ALA A 274 5.47 1.80 -16.22
N ARG A 275 5.25 2.21 -14.96
CA ARG A 275 4.47 1.40 -14.01
C ARG A 275 3.05 1.14 -14.51
N LEU A 276 2.35 2.17 -14.99
CA LEU A 276 1.00 1.99 -15.52
C LEU A 276 0.98 1.08 -16.76
N ALA A 277 1.98 1.19 -17.63
CA ALA A 277 2.10 0.34 -18.81
C ALA A 277 2.20 -1.14 -18.42
N LEU A 278 2.93 -1.48 -17.35
CA LEU A 278 3.01 -2.85 -16.83
C LEU A 278 1.64 -3.38 -16.37
N GLU A 279 0.81 -2.53 -15.76
CA GLU A 279 -0.54 -2.90 -15.29
C GLU A 279 -1.54 -3.07 -16.45
N LEU A 280 -1.51 -2.14 -17.42
CA LEU A 280 -2.45 -2.13 -18.55
C LEU A 280 -2.12 -3.17 -19.61
N ARG A 281 -0.83 -3.45 -19.77
CA ARG A 281 -0.29 -4.37 -20.77
C ARG A 281 0.67 -5.30 -20.06
N PRO A 282 0.15 -6.26 -19.28
CA PRO A 282 1.02 -7.32 -18.81
C PRO A 282 1.51 -8.02 -20.08
N ALA A 283 2.76 -7.74 -20.47
CA ALA A 283 3.36 -8.44 -21.59
C ALA A 283 3.26 -9.96 -21.35
N PRO A 284 3.24 -10.79 -22.39
CA PRO A 284 3.26 -12.24 -22.22
C PRO A 284 4.43 -12.60 -21.30
N LEU A 285 4.19 -13.45 -20.32
CA LEU A 285 5.28 -13.99 -19.52
C LEU A 285 6.14 -14.84 -20.45
N GLN A 286 7.37 -14.42 -20.69
CA GLN A 286 8.36 -15.24 -21.38
C GLN A 286 9.18 -15.98 -20.32
N LEU A 287 8.96 -17.29 -20.23
CA LEU A 287 9.79 -18.15 -19.40
C LEU A 287 11.06 -18.55 -20.17
N PRO A 288 12.23 -18.60 -19.52
CA PRO A 288 13.41 -19.18 -20.16
C PRO A 288 13.15 -20.65 -20.54
N PRO A 289 13.88 -21.17 -21.55
CA PRO A 289 13.82 -22.59 -21.88
C PRO A 289 14.07 -23.48 -20.65
N GLY A 290 13.21 -24.48 -20.44
CA GLY A 290 13.31 -25.41 -19.30
C GLY A 290 12.62 -24.95 -18.01
N PHE A 291 11.85 -23.86 -18.05
CA PHE A 291 11.03 -23.39 -16.94
C PHE A 291 9.55 -23.50 -17.31
N ASP A 292 8.75 -24.07 -16.41
CA ASP A 292 7.29 -24.11 -16.53
C ASP A 292 6.63 -23.12 -15.57
N LEU A 293 5.55 -22.47 -16.02
CA LEU A 293 4.71 -21.63 -15.15
C LEU A 293 3.87 -22.56 -14.28
N VAL A 294 4.16 -22.62 -12.99
CA VAL A 294 3.35 -23.45 -12.08
C VAL A 294 2.19 -22.68 -11.46
N GLY A 295 2.25 -21.35 -11.39
CA GLY A 295 1.15 -20.54 -10.92
C GLY A 295 1.40 -19.03 -10.99
N ARG A 296 0.30 -18.28 -10.98
CA ARG A 296 0.29 -16.80 -11.01
C ARG A 296 -0.50 -16.28 -9.82
N SER A 297 0.06 -15.30 -9.13
CA SER A 297 -0.61 -14.65 -8.01
C SER A 297 -1.81 -13.83 -8.50
N ARG A 298 -2.97 -14.06 -7.89
CA ARG A 298 -4.19 -13.27 -8.09
C ARG A 298 -4.10 -11.92 -7.42
N SER A 299 -3.39 -11.81 -6.30
CA SER A 299 -3.19 -10.54 -5.59
C SER A 299 -1.89 -9.82 -5.98
N SER A 300 -1.07 -10.43 -6.84
CA SER A 300 0.34 -10.08 -7.11
C SER A 300 1.18 -9.88 -5.85
N GLN A 301 0.95 -10.72 -4.85
CA GLN A 301 1.61 -10.68 -3.54
C GLN A 301 1.90 -12.11 -3.08
N PHE A 302 2.62 -12.91 -3.89
CA PHE A 302 3.11 -14.18 -3.36
C PHE A 302 4.16 -13.91 -2.28
N THR A 303 3.94 -14.51 -1.12
CA THR A 303 4.87 -14.52 0.01
C THR A 303 5.06 -15.95 0.48
N HIS A 304 6.16 -16.20 1.20
CA HIS A 304 6.42 -17.49 1.84
C HIS A 304 6.27 -18.71 0.92
N VAL A 305 6.98 -18.73 -0.22
CA VAL A 305 6.89 -19.82 -1.19
C VAL A 305 7.68 -21.04 -0.70
N VAL A 306 7.03 -22.20 -0.70
CA VAL A 306 7.59 -23.50 -0.27
C VAL A 306 7.16 -24.61 -1.23
N SER A 307 7.97 -25.64 -1.39
CA SER A 307 7.66 -26.80 -2.22
C SER A 307 7.96 -28.09 -1.47
N ASP A 308 7.17 -29.13 -1.73
CA ASP A 308 7.42 -30.51 -1.31
C ASP A 308 8.03 -31.38 -2.42
N GLY A 309 8.33 -30.78 -3.58
CA GLY A 309 8.82 -31.47 -4.77
C GLY A 309 7.72 -31.91 -5.75
N GLU A 310 6.46 -31.98 -5.34
CA GLU A 310 5.32 -32.29 -6.22
C GLU A 310 4.48 -31.04 -6.53
N ALA A 311 4.29 -30.18 -5.54
CA ALA A 311 3.54 -28.93 -5.66
C ALA A 311 4.33 -27.75 -5.09
N VAL A 312 3.87 -26.54 -5.43
CA VAL A 312 4.34 -25.32 -4.77
C VAL A 312 3.19 -24.70 -4.01
N TYR A 313 3.49 -24.27 -2.79
CA TYR A 313 2.57 -23.54 -1.93
C TYR A 313 3.09 -22.13 -1.72
N ALA A 314 2.18 -21.18 -1.71
CA ALA A 314 2.50 -19.78 -1.47
C ALA A 314 1.36 -19.12 -0.69
N LEU A 315 1.68 -18.04 0.01
CA LEU A 315 0.67 -17.11 0.50
C LEU A 315 0.40 -16.07 -0.58
N ASP A 316 -0.78 -16.09 -1.18
CA ASP A 316 -1.28 -15.10 -2.13
C ASP A 316 -2.13 -14.05 -1.40
N GLY A 317 -1.51 -12.95 -1.00
CA GLY A 317 -2.15 -12.01 -0.09
C GLY A 317 -2.40 -12.68 1.27
N ASN A 318 -3.65 -12.95 1.61
CA ASN A 318 -4.01 -13.59 2.88
C ASN A 318 -4.40 -15.06 2.69
N GLU A 319 -4.26 -15.63 1.50
CA GLU A 319 -4.72 -16.99 1.21
C GLU A 319 -3.54 -17.93 0.97
N VAL A 320 -3.56 -19.14 1.52
CA VAL A 320 -2.63 -20.18 1.05
C VAL A 320 -3.16 -20.73 -0.27
N VAL A 321 -2.30 -20.73 -1.27
CA VAL A 321 -2.61 -21.33 -2.57
C VAL A 321 -1.67 -22.48 -2.86
N ARG A 322 -2.21 -23.51 -3.48
CA ARG A 322 -1.46 -24.62 -4.05
C ARG A 322 -1.37 -24.40 -5.56
N LEU A 323 -0.16 -24.46 -6.08
CA LEU A 323 0.16 -24.20 -7.47
C LEU A 323 0.65 -25.51 -8.09
N ALA A 324 -0.12 -26.02 -9.05
CA ALA A 324 0.21 -27.23 -9.78
C ALA A 324 0.00 -26.98 -11.27
N HIS A 325 1.06 -27.11 -12.07
CA HIS A 325 1.01 -27.14 -13.54
C HIS A 325 0.10 -26.11 -14.22
N GLY A 326 0.18 -24.84 -13.80
CA GLY A 326 -0.54 -23.73 -14.43
C GLY A 326 -1.96 -23.52 -13.91
N GLU A 327 -2.44 -24.40 -13.02
CA GLU A 327 -3.68 -24.20 -12.27
C GLU A 327 -3.32 -23.78 -10.83
N SER A 328 -3.84 -22.62 -10.42
CA SER A 328 -3.81 -22.18 -9.03
C SER A 328 -5.07 -22.71 -8.34
N GLU A 329 -4.93 -23.74 -7.50
CA GLU A 329 -6.00 -24.19 -6.63
C GLU A 329 -5.92 -23.40 -5.33
N VAL A 330 -6.97 -22.63 -5.02
CA VAL A 330 -7.05 -21.95 -3.74
C VAL A 330 -7.43 -22.98 -2.69
N VAL A 331 -6.51 -23.27 -1.78
CA VAL A 331 -6.82 -24.05 -0.60
C VAL A 331 -7.32 -23.03 0.43
N THR A 332 -8.62 -22.75 0.37
CA THR A 332 -9.22 -21.53 0.95
C THR A 332 -9.08 -21.43 2.45
N TRP A 333 -8.11 -20.63 2.92
CA TRP A 333 -8.04 -20.16 4.30
C TRP A 333 -7.34 -18.80 4.42
N GLN A 334 -7.88 -17.95 5.28
CA GLN A 334 -7.35 -16.60 5.52
C GLN A 334 -6.33 -16.58 6.66
N PHE A 335 -5.11 -16.14 6.35
CA PHE A 335 -3.98 -15.98 7.25
C PHE A 335 -3.46 -14.54 7.24
N ASP A 336 -2.61 -14.23 8.22
CA ASP A 336 -1.83 -12.99 8.18
C ASP A 336 -0.70 -13.16 7.15
N ARG A 337 -0.33 -12.09 6.47
CA ARG A 337 0.70 -12.11 5.42
C ARG A 337 2.07 -12.49 5.95
N SER A 338 2.31 -12.20 7.22
CA SER A 338 3.56 -12.53 7.91
C SER A 338 3.56 -13.95 8.49
N SER A 339 2.49 -14.73 8.32
CA SER A 339 2.41 -16.09 8.83
C SER A 339 3.45 -16.97 8.15
N PRO A 340 4.42 -17.55 8.89
CA PRO A 340 5.35 -18.52 8.33
C PRO A 340 4.60 -19.69 7.68
N LEU A 341 5.05 -20.07 6.48
CA LEU A 341 4.59 -21.24 5.74
C LEU A 341 5.72 -22.28 5.69
N ALA A 342 5.37 -23.55 5.94
CA ALA A 342 6.27 -24.69 5.77
C ALA A 342 5.49 -25.88 5.17
N VAL A 343 6.20 -26.83 4.57
CA VAL A 343 5.63 -28.14 4.22
C VAL A 343 6.35 -29.22 5.00
N VAL A 344 5.58 -30.11 5.64
CA VAL A 344 6.09 -31.20 6.47
C VAL A 344 5.34 -32.46 6.08
N GLU A 345 6.06 -33.43 5.51
CA GLU A 345 5.48 -34.73 5.08
C GLU A 345 4.29 -34.59 4.12
N GLY A 346 4.33 -33.59 3.23
CA GLY A 346 3.25 -33.29 2.27
C GLY A 346 2.11 -32.43 2.82
N ASP A 347 2.13 -32.11 4.12
CA ASP A 347 1.13 -31.24 4.73
C ASP A 347 1.65 -29.81 4.90
N VAL A 348 0.79 -28.83 4.62
CA VAL A 348 1.14 -27.42 4.74
C VAL A 348 0.94 -26.99 6.18
N VAL A 349 1.96 -26.37 6.77
CA VAL A 349 1.91 -25.85 8.14
C VAL A 349 1.98 -24.33 8.10
N VAL A 350 0.97 -23.68 8.68
CA VAL A 350 0.89 -22.21 8.83
C VAL A 350 0.82 -21.84 10.30
N GLN A 351 1.56 -20.82 10.72
CA GLN A 351 1.40 -20.28 12.07
C GLN A 351 0.35 -19.16 12.10
N ARG A 352 -0.64 -19.26 13.00
CA ARG A 352 -1.66 -18.23 13.22
C ARG A 352 -1.86 -18.02 14.72
N ASN A 353 -1.75 -16.77 15.19
CA ASN A 353 -1.96 -16.42 16.59
C ASN A 353 -1.13 -17.29 17.57
N GLY A 354 0.12 -17.60 17.20
CA GLY A 354 1.01 -18.45 18.00
C GLY A 354 0.71 -19.95 17.93
N LYS A 355 -0.30 -20.40 17.14
CA LYS A 355 -0.61 -21.82 16.95
C LYS A 355 -0.14 -22.29 15.58
N ALA A 356 0.38 -23.52 15.51
CA ALA A 356 0.68 -24.18 14.24
C ALA A 356 -0.56 -24.94 13.76
N LEU A 357 -1.02 -24.59 12.56
CA LEU A 357 -2.13 -25.23 11.87
C LEU A 357 -1.55 -26.09 10.76
N ARG A 358 -1.84 -27.40 10.78
CA ARG A 358 -1.45 -28.33 9.70
C ARG A 358 -2.66 -28.53 8.81
N MET A 359 -2.43 -28.44 7.52
CA MET A 359 -3.43 -28.54 6.48
C MET A 359 -3.06 -29.75 5.65
N THR A 360 -3.95 -30.73 5.63
CA THR A 360 -3.79 -31.93 4.82
C THR A 360 -4.10 -31.63 3.36
N GLY A 361 -3.53 -32.43 2.44
CA GLY A 361 -3.69 -32.22 1.00
C GLY A 361 -5.14 -32.22 0.47
N ASP A 362 -6.11 -32.64 1.28
CA ASP A 362 -7.56 -32.60 1.00
C ASP A 362 -8.25 -31.31 1.48
N GLY A 363 -7.50 -30.38 2.07
CA GLY A 363 -8.06 -29.13 2.57
C GLY A 363 -8.73 -29.28 3.95
N ALA A 364 -8.41 -30.29 4.76
CA ALA A 364 -8.87 -30.36 6.15
C ALA A 364 -7.89 -29.66 7.11
N GLU A 365 -8.43 -28.93 8.09
CA GLU A 365 -7.64 -28.26 9.13
C GLU A 365 -7.45 -29.20 10.32
N VAL A 366 -6.19 -29.45 10.69
CA VAL A 366 -5.82 -30.13 11.93
C VAL A 366 -4.98 -29.17 12.77
N THR A 367 -5.52 -28.77 13.92
CA THR A 367 -4.71 -28.06 14.93
C THR A 367 -3.73 -29.05 15.54
N VAL A 368 -2.44 -28.90 15.27
CA VAL A 368 -1.45 -29.92 15.64
C VAL A 368 -0.87 -29.71 17.03
N ALA A 369 -0.73 -28.46 17.49
CA ALA A 369 -0.39 -28.18 18.89
C ALA A 369 -0.40 -26.68 19.23
N ASP A 370 -0.64 -26.38 20.52
CA ASP A 370 -0.15 -25.15 21.17
C ASP A 370 1.37 -25.28 21.32
N THR A 371 2.12 -24.90 20.28
CA THR A 371 3.59 -24.96 20.31
C THR A 371 4.15 -23.59 20.67
N GLY A 372 5.18 -23.56 21.52
CA GLY A 372 6.12 -22.44 21.58
C GLY A 372 6.74 -22.18 20.20
N GLU A 373 7.33 -20.99 20.02
CA GLU A 373 7.83 -20.44 18.74
C GLU A 373 8.17 -21.49 17.66
N PHE A 374 7.33 -21.55 16.63
CA PHE A 374 7.60 -22.29 15.41
C PHE A 374 8.72 -21.56 14.64
N VAL A 375 9.91 -22.14 14.60
CA VAL A 375 11.02 -21.62 13.78
C VAL A 375 10.98 -22.33 12.43
N ALA A 376 10.53 -21.63 11.39
CA ALA A 376 10.54 -22.17 10.03
C ALA A 376 11.96 -22.64 9.64
N PRO A 377 12.09 -23.77 8.91
CA PRO A 377 13.40 -24.25 8.47
C PRO A 377 14.11 -23.19 7.63
N ARG A 378 15.42 -23.00 7.87
CA ARG A 378 16.29 -21.96 7.26
C ARG A 378 16.27 -21.87 5.72
N THR A 379 15.68 -22.85 5.03
CA THR A 379 15.50 -22.85 3.57
C THR A 379 14.36 -21.93 3.10
N SER A 380 13.46 -21.52 3.99
CA SER A 380 12.49 -20.46 3.69
C SER A 380 13.19 -19.11 3.69
N ARG A 381 13.81 -18.72 2.56
CA ARG A 381 14.21 -17.32 2.38
C ARG A 381 12.93 -16.52 2.14
N PRO A 382 12.54 -15.58 3.02
CA PRO A 382 11.53 -14.61 2.67
C PRO A 382 12.07 -13.80 1.49
N VAL A 383 11.54 -14.06 0.30
CA VAL A 383 11.77 -13.18 -0.85
C VAL A 383 10.84 -12.00 -0.62
N SER A 384 11.41 -10.81 -0.43
CA SER A 384 10.61 -9.59 -0.27
C SER A 384 9.65 -9.45 -1.46
N ALA A 385 8.38 -9.21 -1.16
CA ALA A 385 7.34 -9.02 -2.17
C ALA A 385 7.58 -7.70 -2.91
N TRP A 386 7.73 -7.75 -4.22
CA TRP A 386 7.75 -6.56 -5.06
C TRP A 386 6.49 -6.62 -5.94
N PRO A 387 5.77 -5.51 -6.13
CA PRO A 387 4.40 -5.55 -6.61
C PRO A 387 4.35 -5.67 -8.12
N HIS A 388 4.80 -6.78 -8.72
CA HIS A 388 4.53 -7.14 -10.10
C HIS A 388 4.69 -8.65 -10.28
N LEU A 389 3.56 -9.35 -10.46
CA LEU A 389 3.49 -10.67 -11.11
C LEU A 389 4.55 -11.66 -10.60
N ASP A 390 4.34 -12.21 -9.41
CA ASP A 390 5.16 -13.31 -8.93
C ASP A 390 4.83 -14.57 -9.75
N VAL A 391 5.83 -15.01 -10.50
CA VAL A 391 5.78 -16.25 -11.26
C VAL A 391 6.66 -17.24 -10.54
N ILE A 392 6.07 -18.36 -10.17
CA ILE A 392 6.85 -19.48 -9.68
C ILE A 392 7.13 -20.37 -10.87
N SER A 393 8.40 -20.73 -11.02
CA SER A 393 8.90 -21.60 -12.06
C SER A 393 9.86 -22.61 -11.47
N ILE A 394 9.79 -23.87 -11.89
CA ILE A 394 10.56 -24.95 -11.27
C ILE A 394 11.60 -25.50 -12.27
N PRO A 395 12.88 -25.11 -12.21
CA PRO A 395 13.95 -25.86 -12.84
C PRO A 395 14.27 -27.12 -12.02
N GLY A 396 13.97 -28.30 -12.54
CA GLY A 396 14.49 -29.56 -11.99
C GLY A 396 14.14 -29.86 -10.52
N GLY A 397 13.01 -29.36 -10.02
CA GLY A 397 12.50 -29.62 -8.67
C GLY A 397 12.65 -28.47 -7.65
N GLU A 398 13.37 -27.38 -7.96
CA GLU A 398 13.47 -26.21 -7.07
C GLU A 398 12.54 -25.08 -7.53
N ALA A 399 11.64 -24.59 -6.67
CA ALA A 399 10.76 -23.47 -6.98
C ALA A 399 11.54 -22.14 -6.98
N VAL A 400 11.60 -21.46 -8.12
CA VAL A 400 12.19 -20.13 -8.29
C VAL A 400 11.08 -19.11 -8.54
N ILE A 401 10.96 -18.14 -7.63
CA ILE A 401 10.15 -16.94 -7.85
C ILE A 401 10.91 -16.03 -8.81
N ARG A 402 10.36 -15.80 -10.00
CA ARG A 402 10.88 -14.82 -10.93
C ARG A 402 10.02 -13.57 -10.90
N ARG A 403 10.68 -12.45 -10.67
CA ARG A 403 10.11 -11.12 -10.85
C ARG A 403 10.15 -10.78 -12.33
N ARG A 404 9.12 -10.09 -12.80
CA ARG A 404 9.19 -9.44 -14.11
C ARG A 404 10.08 -8.19 -13.97
N GLU A 405 11.39 -8.35 -14.14
CA GLU A 405 12.23 -7.18 -14.40
C GLU A 405 11.84 -6.63 -15.78
N SER A 406 11.44 -5.36 -15.81
CA SER A 406 11.47 -4.63 -17.05
C SER A 406 12.94 -4.50 -17.43
N ASP A 407 13.36 -5.09 -18.54
CA ASP A 407 14.57 -4.68 -19.26
C ASP A 407 14.36 -3.22 -19.72
N VAL A 408 14.45 -2.29 -18.76
CA VAL A 408 14.72 -0.89 -19.00
C VAL A 408 16.14 -0.70 -18.52
N THR A 409 17.07 -1.25 -19.29
CA THR A 409 18.44 -0.73 -19.29
C THR A 409 18.32 0.74 -19.69
N ALA A 410 18.46 1.63 -18.71
CA ALA A 410 18.80 3.01 -18.98
C ALA A 410 20.18 3.00 -19.65
N SER A 411 20.20 3.27 -20.95
CA SER A 411 21.38 3.76 -21.66
C SER A 411 21.59 5.23 -21.35
#